data_AF-A0A656JWX5-F1
#
_entry.id   AF-A0A656JWX5-F1
#
_cell.length_a   1.000
_cell.length_b   1.000
_cell.length_c   1.000
_cell.angle_alpha   90.00
_cell.angle_beta   90.00
_cell.angle_gamma   90.00
#
_symmetry.space_group_name_H-M   'P 1'
#
loop_
_entity.id
_entity.type
_entity.pdbx_description
1 polymer ?
#
loop_
_entity_poly.entity_id
_entity_poly.type
_entity_poly.pdbx_seq_one_letter_code
_entity_poly.pdbx_strand_id
1 'polypeptide(L)' 'PADRARAAGYGGRQIGENIAAGQISPSKAMASWLASPGHCANLMNPMFTEMGTAYATGSNTDYGIYWTMLFGAP' A
#
# COMPACT_ATOMS: atom_id res chain seq x y z
N PRO A 1 -5.97 1.87 -8.22
CA PRO A 1 -5.24 0.63 -7.82
C PRO A 1 -5.66 -0.61 -8.62
N ALA A 2 -6.97 -0.84 -8.80
CA ALA A 2 -7.49 -2.03 -9.45
C ALA A 2 -6.97 -2.27 -10.87
N ASP A 3 -6.99 -1.24 -11.72
CA ASP A 3 -6.53 -1.37 -13.11
C ASP A 3 -5.02 -1.69 -13.19
N ARG A 4 -4.21 -1.09 -12.31
CA ARG A 4 -2.77 -1.40 -12.21
C ARG A 4 -2.53 -2.85 -11.78
N ALA A 5 -3.28 -3.34 -10.79
CA ALA A 5 -3.13 -4.72 -10.32
C ALA A 5 -3.52 -5.72 -11.42
N ARG A 6 -4.64 -5.49 -12.12
CA ARG A 6 -5.09 -6.32 -13.24
C ARG A 6 -4.09 -6.32 -14.39
N ALA A 7 -3.55 -5.15 -14.74
CA ALA A 7 -2.52 -5.04 -15.77
C ALA A 7 -1.23 -5.79 -15.39
N ALA A 8 -0.93 -5.90 -14.08
CA ALA A 8 0.18 -6.70 -13.56
C ALA A 8 -0.14 -8.21 -13.44
N GLY A 9 -1.32 -8.66 -13.89
CA GLY A 9 -1.73 -10.07 -13.88
C GLY A 9 -2.46 -10.53 -12.61
N TYR A 10 -2.83 -9.61 -11.71
CA TYR A 10 -3.59 -9.96 -10.51
C TYR A 10 -5.05 -10.30 -10.85
N GLY A 11 -5.48 -11.51 -10.49
CA GLY A 11 -6.81 -12.05 -10.83
C GLY A 11 -7.89 -11.86 -9.76
N GLY A 12 -7.55 -11.34 -8.57
CA GLY A 12 -8.49 -11.15 -7.47
C GLY A 12 -9.52 -10.05 -7.75
N ARG A 13 -10.72 -10.22 -7.16
CA ARG A 13 -11.85 -9.31 -7.36
C ARG A 13 -11.84 -8.11 -6.42
N GLN A 14 -11.28 -8.26 -5.23
CA GLN A 14 -11.16 -7.18 -4.25
C GLN A 14 -9.75 -6.62 -4.26
N ILE A 15 -9.63 -5.28 -4.30
CA ILE A 15 -8.35 -4.60 -4.35
C ILE A 15 -8.39 -3.38 -3.44
N GLY A 16 -7.49 -3.34 -2.46
CA GLY A 16 -7.24 -2.19 -1.59
C GLY A 16 -5.84 -1.63 -1.80
N GLU A 17 -5.61 -0.37 -1.41
CA GLU A 17 -4.29 0.25 -1.50
C GLU A 17 -4.07 1.22 -0.35
N ASN A 18 -2.90 1.11 0.27
CA ASN A 18 -2.32 2.13 1.14
C ASN A 18 -1.06 2.68 0.47
N ILE A 19 -0.90 4.01 0.52
CA ILE A 19 0.30 4.71 0.03
C ILE A 19 0.85 5.61 1.13
N ALA A 20 2.16 5.86 1.12
CA ALA A 20 2.80 6.83 2.00
C ALA A 20 4.05 7.41 1.32
N ALA A 21 4.48 8.59 1.74
CA ALA A 21 5.68 9.23 1.22
C ALA A 21 6.45 9.94 2.35
N GLY A 22 7.77 9.85 2.32
CA GLY A 22 8.69 10.49 3.28
C GLY A 22 9.00 9.69 4.55
N GLN A 23 8.34 8.54 4.78
CA GLN A 23 8.67 7.66 5.90
C GLN A 23 9.95 6.88 5.58
N ILE A 24 11.03 7.15 6.29
CA ILE A 24 12.36 6.59 5.99
C ILE A 24 12.54 5.10 6.32
N SER A 25 11.51 4.42 6.83
CA SER A 25 11.57 2.99 7.17
C SER A 25 10.21 2.32 7.05
N PRO A 26 10.17 0.98 6.86
CA PRO A 26 8.92 0.23 6.84
C PRO A 26 8.10 0.42 8.14
N SER A 27 8.77 0.47 9.29
CA SER A 27 8.11 0.67 10.59
C SER A 27 7.42 2.03 10.70
N LYS A 28 8.04 3.09 10.17
CA LYS A 28 7.44 4.43 10.12
C LYS A 28 6.27 4.50 9.14
N ALA A 29 6.37 3.83 7.99
CA ALA A 29 5.25 3.72 7.05
C ALA A 29 4.06 2.97 7.68
N MET A 30 4.31 1.83 8.32
CA MET A 30 3.29 1.06 9.03
C MET A 30 2.63 1.87 10.16
N ALA A 31 3.43 2.54 11.01
CA ALA A 31 2.91 3.38 12.08
C ALA A 31 2.03 4.52 11.53
N SER A 32 2.43 5.14 10.39
CA SER A 32 1.65 6.17 9.72
C SER A 32 0.30 5.64 9.20
N TRP A 33 0.27 4.42 8.64
CA TRP A 33 -0.98 3.80 8.19
C TRP A 33 -1.89 3.40 9.36
N LEU A 34 -1.34 2.86 10.44
CA LEU A 34 -2.12 2.53 11.64
C LEU A 34 -2.73 3.76 12.31
N ALA A 35 -2.02 4.89 12.32
CA ALA A 35 -2.50 6.15 12.89
C ALA A 35 -3.56 6.86 12.02
N SER A 36 -3.76 6.43 10.77
CA SER A 36 -4.71 7.03 9.85
C SER A 36 -5.96 6.15 9.73
N PRO A 37 -7.16 6.62 10.12
CA PRO A 37 -8.37 5.77 10.14
C PRO A 37 -8.67 5.07 8.81
N GLY A 38 -8.52 5.75 7.67
CA GLY A 38 -8.76 5.17 6.35
C GLY A 38 -7.74 4.08 5.97
N HIS A 39 -6.46 4.33 6.23
CA HIS A 39 -5.41 3.34 5.95
C HIS A 39 -5.49 2.15 6.92
N CYS A 40 -5.81 2.40 8.18
CA CYS A 40 -6.02 1.39 9.21
C CYS A 40 -7.24 0.52 8.87
N ALA A 41 -8.31 1.10 8.32
CA ALA A 41 -9.46 0.34 7.85
C ALA A 41 -9.07 -0.67 6.74
N ASN A 42 -8.19 -0.29 5.80
CA ASN A 42 -7.66 -1.25 4.82
C ASN A 42 -6.82 -2.36 5.47
N LEU A 43 -5.94 -2.00 6.43
CA LEU A 43 -5.08 -2.96 7.14
C LEU A 43 -5.89 -3.98 7.96
N MET A 44 -6.98 -3.53 8.58
CA MET A 44 -7.80 -4.34 9.48
C MET A 44 -8.98 -5.02 8.77
N ASN A 45 -9.13 -4.83 7.45
CA ASN A 45 -10.26 -5.39 6.71
C ASN A 45 -10.08 -6.92 6.55
N PRO A 46 -10.92 -7.75 7.20
CA PRO A 46 -10.78 -9.20 7.15
C PRO A 46 -11.12 -9.80 5.78
N MET A 47 -11.69 -9.01 4.86
CA MET A 47 -11.95 -9.48 3.51
C MET A 47 -10.68 -9.61 2.67
N PHE A 48 -9.61 -8.86 3.00
CA PHE A 48 -8.33 -9.00 2.32
C PHE A 48 -7.56 -10.20 2.88
N THR A 49 -7.15 -11.10 2.00
CA THR A 49 -6.41 -12.33 2.34
C THR A 49 -5.01 -12.37 1.75
N GLU A 50 -4.71 -11.41 0.86
CA GLU A 50 -3.46 -11.33 0.11
C GLU A 50 -2.89 -9.91 0.24
N MET A 51 -1.57 -9.80 0.32
CA MET A 51 -0.91 -8.49 0.37
C MET A 51 0.44 -8.49 -0.37
N GLY A 52 0.76 -7.33 -0.94
CA GLY A 52 2.08 -7.04 -1.51
C GLY A 52 2.49 -5.62 -1.17
N THR A 53 3.76 -5.41 -0.83
CA THR A 53 4.29 -4.09 -0.50
C THR A 53 5.60 -3.83 -1.23
N ALA A 54 5.81 -2.59 -1.63
CA ALA A 54 7.03 -2.13 -2.28
C ALA A 54 7.31 -0.67 -1.92
N TYR A 55 8.56 -0.26 -2.15
CA TYR A 55 8.96 1.13 -2.05
C TYR A 55 9.86 1.52 -3.23
N ALA A 56 9.90 2.82 -3.52
CA ALA A 56 10.81 3.41 -4.48
C ALA A 56 11.46 4.66 -3.88
N THR A 57 12.72 4.91 -4.22
CA THR A 57 13.45 6.11 -3.80
C THR A 57 13.86 6.94 -5.01
N GLY A 58 14.01 8.24 -4.82
CA GLY A 58 14.47 9.15 -5.87
C GLY A 58 14.97 10.47 -5.30
N SER A 59 16.20 10.86 -5.66
CA SER A 59 16.85 12.09 -5.17
C SER A 59 16.19 13.38 -5.66
N ASN A 60 15.47 13.34 -6.78
CA ASN A 60 14.76 14.49 -7.37
C ASN A 60 13.24 14.37 -7.23
N THR A 61 12.77 13.91 -6.07
CA THR A 61 11.34 13.74 -5.78
C THR A 61 10.97 14.51 -4.52
N ASP A 62 9.71 14.94 -4.40
CA ASP A 62 9.27 15.79 -3.29
C ASP A 62 9.46 15.15 -1.90
N TYR A 63 9.43 13.82 -1.83
CA TYR A 63 9.44 13.08 -0.57
C TYR A 63 10.61 12.10 -0.41
N GLY A 64 11.47 11.94 -1.43
CA GLY A 64 12.65 11.06 -1.43
C GLY A 64 12.36 9.55 -1.44
N ILE A 65 11.28 9.12 -0.79
CA ILE A 65 10.82 7.72 -0.69
C ILE A 65 9.30 7.66 -0.78
N TYR A 66 8.80 6.66 -1.51
CA TYR A 66 7.38 6.37 -1.69
C TYR A 66 7.12 4.90 -1.38
N TRP A 67 6.03 4.64 -0.66
CA TRP A 67 5.57 3.31 -0.27
C TRP A 67 4.23 3.00 -0.93
N THR A 68 4.04 1.75 -1.31
CA THR A 68 2.75 1.23 -1.74
C THR A 68 2.54 -0.15 -1.14
N MET A 69 1.37 -0.35 -0.53
CA MET A 69 0.90 -1.64 -0.07
C MET A 69 -0.44 -1.91 -0.74
N LEU A 70 -0.48 -2.94 -1.59
CA LEU A 70 -1.70 -3.44 -2.22
C LEU A 70 -2.25 -4.60 -1.39
N PHE A 71 -3.57 -4.60 -1.25
CA PHE A 71 -4.34 -5.68 -0.64
C PHE A 71 -5.20 -6.35 -1.70
N GLY A 72 -5.44 -7.64 -1.52
CA GLY A 72 -6.14 -8.46 -2.48
C GLY A 72 -7.01 -9.54 -1.81
N ALA A 73 -8.02 -9.98 -2.54
CA ALA A 73 -8.74 -11.22 -2.27
C ALA A 73 -9.32 -11.78 -3.58
N PRO A 74 -9.51 -13.11 -3.68
CA PRO A 74 -10.14 -13.76 -4.82
C PRO A 74 -11.47 -13.13 -5.26
#